data_AF-A0A1S2W8N9-F1
#
_entry.id   AF-A0A1S2W8N9-F1
#
_cell.length_a   1.000
_cell.length_b   1.000
_cell.length_c   1.000
_cell.angle_alpha   90.00
_cell.angle_beta   90.00
_cell.angle_gamma   90.00
#
_symmetry.space_group_name_H-M   'P 1'
#
loop_
_entity.id
_entity.type
_entity.pdbx_description
1 polymer ?
#
loop_
_entity_poly.entity_id
_entity_poly.type
_entity_poly.pdbx_seq_one_letter_code
_entity_poly.pdbx_strand_id
1 'polypeptide(L)'
;MEQVFTLIEIVEKYGSEAIKKSLNKNNNISGKEKITLLKTVNQYWESCEVEGRGSKRLFKCSGKRKKKIDRVDNRINNGQGQLVGELELKTLVMNYLIHNDQAIHKMSATKWIKALDIANENIFAALYDQRKYHLDKIEKLFADNISNYEIGDSASDMLNEFLNLFTRSMKNSLVSVFKKLEKENLVFYDVEKWGFTFDHESKELDMNDLKEIEKIRRHLFELYNISPKDLRMEYKKESIAFKKDLKQELKDKLNLKNYYDVHYCELTSSSDSSKIAADELALIRNKFKELFKANSLELATKRELSTTEYRYEFNKINSLKRAKHYSLMWKLLLEYF
;
A
#
# COMPACT_ATOMS: atom_id res chain seq x y z
N MET A 1 -13.60 -45.76 -1.56
CA MET A 1 -13.90 -45.70 -0.11
C MET A 1 -14.02 -44.24 0.29
N GLU A 2 -15.16 -43.88 0.87
CA GLU A 2 -15.46 -42.54 1.36
C GLU A 2 -15.03 -42.44 2.84
N GLN A 3 -14.44 -41.31 3.24
CA GLN A 3 -14.11 -41.01 4.63
C GLN A 3 -14.72 -39.68 5.03
N VAL A 4 -15.41 -39.67 6.18
CA VAL A 4 -16.02 -38.47 6.74
C VAL A 4 -15.17 -37.99 7.92
N PHE A 5 -14.78 -36.72 7.89
CA PHE A 5 -14.06 -36.06 8.97
C PHE A 5 -14.89 -34.90 9.55
N THR A 6 -14.84 -34.73 10.86
CA THR A 6 -15.24 -33.49 11.53
C THR A 6 -14.23 -32.38 11.25
N LEU A 7 -14.61 -31.12 11.52
CA LEU A 7 -13.71 -29.97 11.40
C LEU A 7 -12.41 -30.16 12.19
N ILE A 8 -12.50 -30.68 13.42
CA ILE A 8 -11.35 -30.90 14.29
C ILE A 8 -10.42 -31.95 13.67
N GLU A 9 -10.97 -33.10 13.28
CA GLU A 9 -10.18 -34.20 12.71
C GLU A 9 -9.49 -33.80 11.40
N ILE A 10 -10.20 -33.07 10.52
CA ILE A 10 -9.60 -32.69 9.24
C ILE A 10 -8.52 -31.62 9.39
N VAL A 11 -8.67 -30.70 10.35
CA VAL A 11 -7.65 -29.68 10.66
C VAL A 11 -6.45 -30.31 11.35
N GLU A 12 -6.65 -31.27 12.23
CA GLU A 12 -5.53 -31.96 12.88
C GLU A 12 -4.68 -32.71 11.85
N LYS A 13 -5.35 -33.36 10.89
CA LYS A 13 -4.70 -34.22 9.89
C LYS A 13 -4.10 -33.45 8.70
N TYR A 14 -4.73 -32.36 8.26
CA TYR A 14 -4.33 -31.64 7.03
C TYR A 14 -4.17 -30.13 7.20
N GLY A 15 -4.46 -29.59 8.39
CA GLY A 15 -4.31 -28.17 8.69
C GLY A 15 -2.87 -27.78 8.97
N SER A 16 -2.49 -26.57 8.54
CA SER A 16 -1.24 -25.93 8.96
C SER A 16 -1.31 -25.48 10.42
N GLU A 17 -0.16 -25.26 11.07
CA GLU A 17 -0.08 -24.74 12.44
C GLU A 17 -0.89 -23.45 12.66
N ALA A 18 -0.93 -22.57 11.67
CA ALA A 18 -1.74 -21.35 11.73
C ALA A 18 -3.25 -21.66 11.80
N ILE A 19 -3.71 -22.65 11.02
CA ILE A 19 -5.12 -23.08 11.01
C ILE A 19 -5.45 -23.81 12.32
N LYS A 20 -4.54 -24.64 12.85
CA LYS A 20 -4.70 -25.30 14.16
C LYS A 20 -4.84 -24.29 15.28
N LYS A 21 -3.96 -23.28 15.33
CA LYS A 21 -4.05 -22.17 16.29
C LYS A 21 -5.35 -21.38 16.17
N SER A 22 -5.80 -21.11 14.95
CA SER A 22 -7.06 -20.40 14.69
C SER A 22 -8.28 -21.20 15.17
N LEU A 23 -8.30 -22.51 14.90
CA LEU A 23 -9.34 -23.42 15.38
C LEU A 23 -9.38 -23.46 16.91
N ASN A 24 -8.23 -23.60 17.57
CA ASN A 24 -8.16 -23.64 19.04
C ASN A 24 -8.63 -22.33 19.68
N LYS A 25 -8.37 -21.19 19.03
CA LYS A 25 -8.79 -19.88 19.55
C LYS A 25 -10.28 -19.61 19.36
N ASN A 26 -10.83 -19.99 18.21
CA ASN A 26 -12.16 -19.54 17.78
C ASN A 26 -13.20 -20.67 17.72
N ASN A 27 -12.82 -21.91 18.04
CA ASN A 27 -13.60 -23.14 17.82
C ASN A 27 -14.12 -23.29 16.38
N ASN A 28 -13.52 -22.57 15.42
CA ASN A 28 -13.91 -22.55 14.02
C ASN A 28 -12.77 -21.98 13.15
N ILE A 29 -12.90 -22.15 11.83
CA ILE A 29 -12.01 -21.55 10.83
C ILE A 29 -12.79 -20.59 9.91
N SER A 30 -12.12 -19.52 9.50
CA SER A 30 -12.61 -18.53 8.54
C SER A 30 -12.76 -19.13 7.13
N GLY A 31 -13.47 -18.43 6.24
CA GLY A 31 -13.64 -18.85 4.85
C GLY A 31 -12.30 -19.00 4.10
N LYS A 32 -11.33 -18.10 4.34
CA LYS A 32 -10.00 -18.16 3.72
C LYS A 32 -9.19 -19.37 4.20
N GLU A 33 -9.27 -19.67 5.49
CA GLU A 33 -8.63 -20.85 6.08
C GLU A 33 -9.28 -22.14 5.57
N LYS A 34 -10.61 -22.17 5.43
CA LYS A 34 -11.34 -23.30 4.82
C LYS A 34 -10.85 -23.57 3.39
N ILE A 35 -10.74 -22.54 2.55
CA ILE A 35 -10.26 -22.68 1.16
C ILE A 35 -8.82 -23.24 1.17
N THR A 36 -7.97 -22.73 2.06
CA THR A 36 -6.59 -23.17 2.20
C THR A 36 -6.50 -24.63 2.64
N LEU A 37 -7.32 -25.03 3.61
CA LEU A 37 -7.43 -26.41 4.08
C LEU A 37 -7.88 -27.35 2.96
N LEU A 38 -8.93 -27.00 2.22
CA LEU A 38 -9.43 -27.81 1.11
C LEU A 38 -8.40 -28.00 0.00
N LYS A 39 -7.61 -26.95 -0.31
CA LYS A 39 -6.48 -27.08 -1.24
C LYS A 39 -5.47 -28.13 -0.77
N THR A 40 -5.18 -28.21 0.53
CA THR A 40 -4.30 -29.25 1.09
C THR A 40 -4.97 -30.62 1.06
N VAL A 41 -6.24 -30.73 1.46
CA VAL A 41 -6.99 -32.00 1.47
C VAL A 41 -7.05 -32.61 0.06
N ASN A 42 -7.30 -31.80 -0.97
CA ASN A 42 -7.34 -32.24 -2.36
C ASN A 42 -5.99 -32.72 -2.92
N GLN A 43 -4.88 -32.51 -2.21
CA GLN A 43 -3.61 -33.16 -2.54
C GLN A 43 -3.62 -34.65 -2.20
N TYR A 44 -4.44 -35.06 -1.23
CA TYR A 44 -4.53 -36.42 -0.72
C TYR A 44 -5.79 -37.16 -1.20
N TRP A 45 -6.81 -36.42 -1.65
CA TRP A 45 -8.12 -36.92 -2.04
C TRP A 45 -8.51 -36.41 -3.43
N GLU A 46 -9.31 -37.18 -4.16
CA GLU A 46 -9.83 -36.77 -5.47
C GLU A 46 -10.93 -35.72 -5.33
N SER A 47 -11.80 -35.90 -4.34
CA SER A 47 -12.81 -34.90 -4.00
C SER A 47 -12.96 -34.77 -2.49
N CYS A 48 -13.38 -33.57 -2.07
CA CYS A 48 -13.79 -33.28 -0.71
C CYS A 48 -15.02 -32.36 -0.74
N GLU A 49 -16.16 -32.90 -0.33
CA GLU A 49 -17.40 -32.15 -0.16
C GLU A 49 -17.53 -31.67 1.28
N VAL A 50 -18.13 -30.49 1.48
CA VAL A 50 -18.29 -29.90 2.82
C VAL A 50 -19.76 -29.63 3.09
N GLU A 51 -20.28 -30.30 4.11
CA GLU A 51 -21.64 -30.14 4.60
C GLU A 51 -21.66 -29.40 5.95
N GLY A 52 -22.80 -28.79 6.28
CA GLY A 52 -22.99 -28.09 7.54
C GLY A 52 -22.37 -26.69 7.60
N ARG A 53 -22.49 -26.03 8.77
CA ARG A 53 -22.04 -24.66 9.01
C ARG A 53 -21.26 -24.54 10.31
N GLY A 54 -20.38 -23.54 10.36
CA GLY A 54 -19.59 -23.21 11.56
C GLY A 54 -18.68 -24.34 12.02
N SER A 55 -18.69 -24.62 13.32
CA SER A 55 -17.93 -25.70 13.97
C SER A 55 -18.47 -27.09 13.63
N LYS A 56 -19.74 -27.20 13.21
CA LYS A 56 -20.41 -28.48 12.88
C LYS A 56 -20.21 -28.91 11.41
N ARG A 57 -19.14 -28.45 10.77
CA ARG A 57 -18.83 -28.83 9.38
C ARG A 57 -18.35 -30.27 9.32
N LEU A 58 -18.86 -31.00 8.33
CA LEU A 58 -18.39 -32.34 7.98
C LEU A 58 -17.74 -32.31 6.62
N PHE A 59 -16.63 -33.02 6.48
CA PHE A 59 -15.83 -33.08 5.27
C PHE A 59 -15.85 -34.52 4.74
N LYS A 60 -16.59 -34.74 3.66
CA LYS A 60 -16.72 -36.03 2.98
C LYS A 60 -15.66 -36.12 1.90
N CYS A 61 -14.62 -36.91 2.16
CA CYS A 61 -13.49 -37.08 1.27
C CYS A 61 -13.61 -38.41 0.51
N SER A 62 -13.45 -38.38 -0.80
CA SER A 62 -13.53 -39.58 -1.65
C SER A 62 -12.33 -39.69 -2.60
N GLY A 63 -12.02 -40.92 -3.02
CA GLY A 63 -10.89 -41.22 -3.89
C GLY A 63 -9.53 -40.90 -3.24
N LYS A 64 -9.18 -41.60 -2.15
CA LYS A 64 -7.86 -41.41 -1.51
C LYS A 64 -6.74 -41.73 -2.50
N ARG A 65 -5.88 -40.75 -2.75
CA ARG A 65 -4.78 -40.87 -3.71
C ARG A 65 -3.65 -41.72 -3.12
N LYS A 66 -3.02 -42.56 -3.95
CA LYS A 66 -1.85 -43.37 -3.56
C LYS A 66 -0.60 -42.51 -3.34
N LYS A 67 -0.47 -41.42 -4.07
CA LYS A 67 0.60 -40.42 -3.92
C LYS A 67 -0.03 -39.04 -3.77
N LYS A 68 0.55 -38.24 -2.88
CA LYS A 68 0.21 -36.83 -2.71
C LYS A 68 0.51 -36.11 -4.02
N ILE A 69 -0.46 -35.37 -4.56
CA ILE A 69 -0.24 -34.52 -5.74
C ILE A 69 0.17 -33.11 -5.33
N ASP A 70 0.78 -32.38 -6.26
CA ASP A 70 1.10 -30.98 -6.04
C ASP A 70 -0.16 -30.18 -5.78
N ARG A 71 0.01 -29.15 -4.95
CA ARG A 71 -1.09 -28.27 -4.59
C ARG A 71 -1.42 -27.45 -5.82
N VAL A 72 -2.67 -27.57 -6.28
CA VAL A 72 -3.19 -26.67 -7.31
C VAL A 72 -3.31 -25.28 -6.69
N ASP A 73 -2.27 -24.46 -6.90
CA ASP A 73 -2.27 -23.06 -6.54
C ASP A 73 -2.20 -22.24 -7.82
N ASN A 74 -3.35 -21.78 -8.29
CA ASN A 74 -3.47 -20.85 -9.43
C ASN A 74 -2.95 -19.44 -9.09
N ARG A 75 -2.07 -19.32 -8.09
CA ARG A 75 -1.36 -18.09 -7.79
C ARG A 75 -0.27 -17.94 -8.83
N ILE A 76 -0.58 -17.18 -9.86
CA ILE A 76 0.44 -16.63 -10.75
C ILE A 76 1.28 -15.68 -9.89
N ASN A 77 2.59 -15.94 -9.82
CA ASN A 77 3.58 -15.10 -9.16
C ASN A 77 3.36 -14.91 -7.64
N ASN A 78 3.94 -15.81 -6.82
CA ASN A 78 4.03 -15.70 -5.35
C ASN A 78 4.80 -14.44 -4.89
N GLY A 79 4.27 -13.24 -5.13
CA GLY A 79 4.88 -11.95 -4.81
C GLY A 79 5.94 -11.45 -5.80
N GLN A 80 6.45 -12.30 -6.70
CA GLN A 80 7.49 -11.94 -7.67
C GLN A 80 6.90 -11.14 -8.84
N GLY A 81 7.44 -9.96 -9.17
CA GLY A 81 6.88 -9.12 -10.25
C GLY A 81 5.53 -8.44 -9.93
N GLN A 82 5.10 -8.43 -8.66
CA GLN A 82 3.96 -7.60 -8.23
C GLN A 82 4.29 -6.10 -8.16
N LEU A 83 5.58 -5.76 -8.11
CA LEU A 83 6.04 -4.40 -8.03
C LEU A 83 6.37 -3.90 -9.43
N VAL A 84 5.66 -2.87 -9.85
CA VAL A 84 5.81 -2.26 -11.18
C VAL A 84 7.17 -1.61 -11.29
N GLY A 85 7.90 -1.94 -12.36
CA GLY A 85 9.25 -1.41 -12.60
C GLY A 85 10.24 -1.77 -11.50
N GLU A 86 10.11 -2.96 -10.89
CA GLU A 86 10.95 -3.37 -9.76
C GLU A 86 12.44 -3.35 -10.07
N LEU A 87 12.82 -3.86 -11.23
CA LEU A 87 14.22 -3.87 -11.67
C LEU A 87 14.72 -2.44 -11.83
N GLU A 88 13.97 -1.60 -12.55
CA GLU A 88 14.33 -0.21 -12.78
C GLU A 88 14.47 0.56 -11.46
N LEU A 89 13.54 0.38 -10.52
CA LEU A 89 13.57 1.04 -9.22
C LEU A 89 14.73 0.55 -8.34
N LYS A 90 15.01 -0.76 -8.34
CA LYS A 90 16.20 -1.30 -7.67
C LYS A 90 17.48 -0.69 -8.23
N THR A 91 17.61 -0.62 -9.55
CA THR A 91 18.78 -0.04 -10.21
C THR A 91 18.94 1.43 -9.86
N LEU A 92 17.86 2.21 -9.87
CA LEU A 92 17.89 3.63 -9.49
C LEU A 92 18.33 3.83 -8.04
N VAL A 93 17.79 3.02 -7.10
CA VAL A 93 18.20 3.06 -5.69
C VAL A 93 19.68 2.73 -5.55
N MET A 94 20.13 1.60 -6.08
CA MET A 94 21.53 1.17 -5.98
C MET A 94 22.48 2.21 -6.60
N ASN A 95 22.15 2.73 -7.78
CA ASN A 95 22.99 3.72 -8.43
C ASN A 95 23.06 5.04 -7.63
N TYR A 96 21.96 5.45 -7.02
CA TYR A 96 21.94 6.62 -6.14
C TYR A 96 22.83 6.40 -4.90
N LEU A 97 22.79 5.22 -4.28
CA LEU A 97 23.67 4.89 -3.15
C LEU A 97 25.15 4.92 -3.56
N ILE A 98 25.49 4.33 -4.71
CA ILE A 98 26.88 4.25 -5.24
C ILE A 98 27.41 5.65 -5.59
N HIS A 99 26.58 6.54 -6.14
CA HIS A 99 27.02 7.89 -6.53
C HIS A 99 27.25 8.83 -5.35
N ASN A 100 26.60 8.58 -4.22
CA ASN A 100 26.65 9.47 -3.07
C ASN A 100 27.60 8.96 -1.96
N ASP A 101 28.46 7.96 -2.22
CA ASP A 101 29.43 7.41 -1.25
C ASP A 101 28.83 7.23 0.17
N GLN A 102 27.61 6.69 0.24
CA GLN A 102 26.87 6.48 1.50
C GLN A 102 26.52 7.77 2.30
N ALA A 103 26.71 8.98 1.76
CA ALA A 103 26.37 10.27 2.39
C ALA A 103 24.85 10.52 2.57
N ILE A 104 24.05 9.45 2.53
CA ILE A 104 22.60 9.52 2.61
C ILE A 104 22.19 9.58 4.06
N HIS A 105 21.95 10.82 4.49
CA HIS A 105 21.25 11.07 5.73
C HIS A 105 19.80 10.58 5.60
N LYS A 106 19.40 9.73 6.55
CA LYS A 106 18.03 9.50 7.03
C LYS A 106 17.00 10.44 6.38
N MET A 107 16.23 9.95 5.39
CA MET A 107 15.24 10.78 4.68
C MET A 107 13.85 10.15 4.58
N SER A 108 12.79 10.97 4.48
CA SER A 108 11.43 10.48 4.26
C SER A 108 11.28 9.84 2.88
N ALA A 109 10.29 8.96 2.71
CA ALA A 109 10.03 8.32 1.42
C ALA A 109 9.75 9.36 0.30
N THR A 110 9.17 10.51 0.63
CA THR A 110 8.97 11.61 -0.33
C THR A 110 10.31 12.21 -0.78
N LYS A 111 11.26 12.43 0.14
CA LYS A 111 12.59 12.92 -0.18
C LYS A 111 13.36 11.92 -1.05
N TRP A 112 13.24 10.62 -0.77
CA TRP A 112 13.80 9.57 -1.63
C TRP A 112 13.23 9.61 -3.05
N ILE A 113 11.91 9.72 -3.22
CA ILE A 113 11.28 9.81 -4.56
C ILE A 113 11.83 11.02 -5.33
N LYS A 114 12.03 12.17 -4.64
CA LYS A 114 12.64 13.36 -5.25
C LYS A 114 14.11 13.13 -5.61
N ALA A 115 14.89 12.53 -4.72
CA ALA A 115 16.31 12.28 -4.91
C ALA A 115 16.60 11.29 -6.07
N LEU A 116 15.70 10.32 -6.28
CA LEU A 116 15.77 9.39 -7.41
C LEU A 116 15.24 9.99 -8.72
N ASP A 117 14.61 11.18 -8.67
CA ASP A 117 13.89 11.82 -9.77
C ASP A 117 12.91 10.85 -10.46
N ILE A 118 12.12 10.13 -9.68
CA ILE A 118 11.12 9.18 -10.20
C ILE A 118 9.70 9.75 -10.23
N ALA A 119 9.53 11.02 -9.84
CA ALA A 119 8.27 11.76 -9.89
C ALA A 119 8.53 13.22 -10.30
N ASN A 120 7.58 13.83 -11.02
CA ASN A 120 7.67 15.22 -11.48
C ASN A 120 7.66 16.22 -10.30
N GLU A 121 8.46 17.28 -10.39
CA GLU A 121 8.49 18.37 -9.41
C GLU A 121 7.11 18.99 -9.16
N ASN A 122 6.27 19.06 -10.19
CA ASN A 122 4.89 19.53 -10.11
C ASN A 122 4.04 18.71 -9.13
N ILE A 123 4.31 17.40 -8.95
CA ILE A 123 3.61 16.59 -7.95
C ILE A 123 3.91 17.09 -6.55
N PHE A 124 5.17 17.41 -6.26
CA PHE A 124 5.58 17.91 -4.95
C PHE A 124 5.08 19.35 -4.74
N ALA A 125 5.13 20.20 -5.77
CA ALA A 125 4.55 21.54 -5.72
C ALA A 125 3.04 21.50 -5.44
N ALA A 126 2.31 20.57 -6.06
CA ALA A 126 0.88 20.36 -5.80
C ALA A 126 0.57 19.79 -4.40
N LEU A 127 1.49 19.01 -3.81
CA LEU A 127 1.34 18.47 -2.46
C LEU A 127 1.53 19.51 -1.36
N TYR A 128 2.40 20.51 -1.57
CA TYR A 128 2.82 21.43 -0.52
C TYR A 128 2.43 22.88 -0.79
N ASP A 129 3.05 23.53 -1.78
CA ASP A 129 3.14 25.01 -1.79
C ASP A 129 2.37 25.69 -2.93
N GLN A 130 2.03 24.96 -4.01
CA GLN A 130 1.42 25.52 -5.23
C GLN A 130 0.10 24.85 -5.61
N ARG A 131 -0.58 24.26 -4.63
CA ARG A 131 -1.79 23.46 -4.86
C ARG A 131 -2.87 24.21 -5.65
N LYS A 132 -3.17 25.46 -5.28
CA LYS A 132 -4.21 26.28 -5.96
C LYS A 132 -3.87 26.49 -7.44
N TYR A 133 -2.61 26.85 -7.72
CA TYR A 133 -2.12 27.03 -9.08
C TYR A 133 -2.29 25.78 -9.95
N HIS A 134 -1.96 24.59 -9.42
CA HIS A 134 -2.17 23.35 -10.16
C HIS A 134 -3.66 23.02 -10.32
N LEU A 135 -4.49 23.30 -9.31
CA LEU A 135 -5.94 23.07 -9.39
C LEU A 135 -6.58 23.87 -10.54
N ASP A 136 -6.29 25.17 -10.65
CA ASP A 136 -6.84 26.02 -11.71
C ASP A 136 -6.49 25.49 -13.12
N LYS A 137 -5.25 25.00 -13.30
CA LYS A 137 -4.80 24.38 -14.56
C LYS A 137 -5.50 23.06 -14.85
N ILE A 138 -5.72 22.25 -13.83
CA ILE A 138 -6.40 20.94 -13.95
C ILE A 138 -7.88 21.13 -14.25
N GLU A 139 -8.55 22.09 -13.63
CA GLU A 139 -9.94 22.44 -13.95
C GLU A 139 -10.09 22.79 -15.43
N LYS A 140 -9.18 23.63 -15.95
CA LYS A 140 -9.15 23.94 -17.38
C LYS A 140 -8.88 22.70 -18.24
N LEU A 141 -7.89 21.88 -17.86
CA LEU A 141 -7.56 20.64 -18.57
C LEU A 141 -8.77 19.69 -18.66
N PHE A 142 -9.55 19.57 -17.59
CA PHE A 142 -10.76 18.74 -17.59
C PHE A 142 -11.88 19.34 -18.42
N ALA A 143 -12.12 20.66 -18.32
CA ALA A 143 -13.12 21.34 -19.13
C ALA A 143 -12.84 21.22 -20.64
N ASP A 144 -11.57 21.30 -21.04
CA ASP A 144 -11.16 21.23 -22.45
C ASP A 144 -11.25 19.80 -23.03
N ASN A 145 -11.20 18.75 -22.20
CA ASN A 145 -11.07 17.35 -22.66
C ASN A 145 -12.24 16.43 -22.30
N ILE A 146 -13.19 16.87 -21.46
CA ILE A 146 -14.30 16.04 -20.98
C ILE A 146 -15.63 16.71 -21.33
N SER A 147 -16.39 16.07 -22.22
CA SER A 147 -17.72 16.53 -22.60
C SER A 147 -18.65 16.60 -21.39
N ASN A 148 -19.40 17.69 -21.27
CA ASN A 148 -20.31 17.95 -20.15
C ASN A 148 -19.63 17.97 -18.77
N TYR A 149 -18.35 18.35 -18.72
CA TYR A 149 -17.69 18.63 -17.45
C TYR A 149 -18.27 19.89 -16.80
N GLU A 150 -18.94 19.73 -15.67
CA GLU A 150 -19.38 20.84 -14.84
C GLU A 150 -18.26 21.28 -13.88
N ILE A 151 -17.90 22.55 -13.96
CA ILE A 151 -16.92 23.17 -13.08
C ILE A 151 -17.46 23.14 -11.64
N GLY A 152 -16.63 22.66 -10.71
CA GLY A 152 -16.93 22.54 -9.28
C GLY A 152 -15.89 21.67 -8.59
N ASP A 153 -16.15 21.18 -7.36
CA ASP A 153 -15.13 20.44 -6.58
C ASP A 153 -14.63 19.12 -7.20
N SER A 154 -15.13 18.72 -8.37
CA SER A 154 -14.72 17.49 -9.07
C SER A 154 -13.22 17.47 -9.36
N ALA A 155 -12.64 18.61 -9.78
CA ALA A 155 -11.19 18.71 -9.99
C ALA A 155 -10.40 18.61 -8.69
N SER A 156 -10.87 19.28 -7.62
CA SER A 156 -10.22 19.25 -6.31
C SER A 156 -10.25 17.84 -5.71
N ASP A 157 -11.37 17.15 -5.81
CA ASP A 157 -11.54 15.76 -5.35
C ASP A 157 -10.66 14.80 -6.14
N MET A 158 -10.64 14.91 -7.48
CA MET A 158 -9.78 14.09 -8.33
C MET A 158 -8.30 14.36 -8.08
N LEU A 159 -7.90 15.63 -7.93
CA LEU A 159 -6.52 15.98 -7.59
C LEU A 159 -6.11 15.41 -6.23
N ASN A 160 -6.98 15.52 -5.22
CA ASN A 160 -6.76 14.92 -3.89
C ASN A 160 -6.54 13.42 -3.98
N GLU A 161 -7.46 12.73 -4.66
CA GLU A 161 -7.37 11.28 -4.78
C GLU A 161 -6.13 10.86 -5.58
N PHE A 162 -5.84 11.56 -6.68
CA PHE A 162 -4.65 11.34 -7.48
C PHE A 162 -3.38 11.46 -6.66
N LEU A 163 -3.14 12.62 -6.04
CA LEU A 163 -1.94 12.85 -5.24
C LEU A 163 -1.83 11.83 -4.11
N ASN A 164 -2.93 11.51 -3.43
CA ASN A 164 -2.93 10.54 -2.33
C ASN A 164 -2.59 9.12 -2.81
N LEU A 165 -3.27 8.59 -3.82
CA LEU A 165 -3.05 7.20 -4.26
C LEU A 165 -1.74 7.06 -5.03
N PHE A 166 -1.41 8.01 -5.92
CA PHE A 166 -0.20 7.98 -6.74
C PHE A 166 1.05 8.00 -5.87
N THR A 167 1.13 8.98 -4.95
CA THR A 167 2.29 9.13 -4.06
C THR A 167 2.38 7.99 -3.05
N ARG A 168 1.24 7.52 -2.50
CA ARG A 168 1.22 6.34 -1.62
C ARG A 168 1.72 5.10 -2.34
N SER A 169 1.30 4.89 -3.58
CA SER A 169 1.76 3.75 -4.38
C SER A 169 3.26 3.82 -4.63
N MET A 170 3.80 4.99 -5.02
CA MET A 170 5.26 5.16 -5.20
C MET A 170 6.04 4.92 -3.91
N LYS A 171 5.59 5.49 -2.79
CA LYS A 171 6.22 5.28 -1.47
C LYS A 171 6.23 3.80 -1.07
N ASN A 172 5.12 3.10 -1.27
CA ASN A 172 5.02 1.68 -0.97
C ASN A 172 5.92 0.83 -1.87
N SER A 173 6.04 1.17 -3.16
CA SER A 173 6.98 0.53 -4.08
C SER A 173 8.41 0.72 -3.60
N LEU A 174 8.80 1.96 -3.28
CA LEU A 174 10.14 2.25 -2.79
C LEU A 174 10.49 1.49 -1.50
N VAL A 175 9.61 1.52 -0.49
CA VAL A 175 9.80 0.77 0.77
C VAL A 175 9.90 -0.73 0.52
N SER A 176 9.14 -1.25 -0.44
CA SER A 176 9.21 -2.66 -0.82
C SER A 176 10.53 -2.99 -1.51
N VAL A 177 11.08 -2.08 -2.32
CA VAL A 177 12.41 -2.23 -2.94
C VAL A 177 13.50 -2.24 -1.88
N PHE A 178 13.50 -1.32 -0.91
CA PHE A 178 14.48 -1.34 0.18
C PHE A 178 14.49 -2.68 0.93
N LYS A 179 13.32 -3.18 1.33
CA LYS A 179 13.20 -4.49 1.99
C LYS A 179 13.65 -5.67 1.13
N LYS A 180 13.55 -5.55 -0.19
CA LYS A 180 14.01 -6.60 -1.12
C LYS A 180 15.52 -6.56 -1.28
N LEU A 181 16.10 -5.37 -1.45
CA LEU A 181 17.55 -5.18 -1.50
C LEU A 181 18.21 -5.63 -0.18
N GLU A 182 17.58 -5.35 0.95
CA GLU A 182 18.02 -5.81 2.27
C GLU A 182 18.03 -7.34 2.36
N LYS A 183 16.94 -7.99 1.94
CA LYS A 183 16.86 -9.47 1.87
C LYS A 183 17.90 -10.09 0.93
N GLU A 184 18.30 -9.35 -0.10
CA GLU A 184 19.36 -9.73 -1.04
C GLU A 184 20.76 -9.42 -0.48
N ASN A 185 20.85 -8.89 0.75
CA ASN A 185 22.08 -8.46 1.42
C ASN A 185 22.87 -7.42 0.63
N LEU A 186 22.20 -6.61 -0.20
CA LEU A 186 22.82 -5.53 -0.99
C LEU A 186 22.85 -4.21 -0.21
N VAL A 187 21.90 -4.02 0.70
CA VAL A 187 21.79 -2.81 1.53
C VAL A 187 21.44 -3.17 2.97
N PHE A 188 21.85 -2.31 3.90
CA PHE A 188 21.30 -2.22 5.23
C PHE A 188 20.12 -1.26 5.19
N TYR A 189 18.97 -1.64 5.73
CA TYR A 189 17.76 -0.83 5.70
C TYR A 189 17.13 -0.76 7.09
N ASP A 190 16.89 0.47 7.56
CA ASP A 190 16.21 0.71 8.83
C ASP A 190 15.18 1.84 8.71
N VAL A 191 14.22 1.86 9.64
CA VAL A 191 13.15 2.85 9.69
C VAL A 191 13.05 3.47 11.08
N GLU A 192 13.17 4.78 11.12
CA GLU A 192 13.04 5.57 12.32
C GLU A 192 11.80 6.47 12.26
N LYS A 193 11.35 6.91 13.43
CA LYS A 193 10.27 7.89 13.57
C LYS A 193 10.84 9.25 13.89
N TRP A 194 10.48 10.23 13.09
CA TRP A 194 10.89 11.62 13.27
C TRP A 194 9.67 12.52 13.43
N GLY A 195 9.82 13.61 14.16
CA GLY A 195 8.83 14.65 14.37
C GLY A 195 9.23 15.94 13.65
N PHE A 196 8.24 16.66 13.11
CA PHE A 196 8.42 18.03 12.64
C PHE A 196 7.79 18.99 13.66
N THR A 197 8.57 19.94 14.18
CA THR A 197 8.16 20.82 15.27
C THR A 197 7.47 22.09 14.76
N PHE A 198 6.83 22.83 15.67
CA PHE A 198 6.29 24.14 15.30
C PHE A 198 7.37 25.16 14.96
N ASP A 199 8.58 24.98 15.47
CA ASP A 199 9.79 25.76 15.19
C ASP A 199 10.42 25.44 13.82
N HIS A 200 9.75 24.62 13.00
CA HIS A 200 10.19 24.20 11.67
C HIS A 200 11.45 23.32 11.65
N GLU A 201 11.68 22.58 12.74
CA GLU A 201 12.80 21.64 12.86
C GLU A 201 12.32 20.20 12.73
N SER A 202 13.20 19.35 12.20
CA SER A 202 13.01 17.90 12.15
C SER A 202 13.90 17.24 13.19
N LYS A 203 13.32 16.47 14.12
CA LYS A 203 14.05 15.71 15.14
C LYS A 203 13.67 14.23 15.14
N GLU A 204 14.62 13.37 15.51
CA GLU A 204 14.33 11.97 15.83
C GLU A 204 13.45 11.89 17.09
N LEU A 205 12.48 10.99 17.10
CA LEU A 205 11.60 10.78 18.25
C LEU A 205 12.14 9.66 19.13
N ASP A 206 12.39 9.96 20.39
CA ASP A 206 12.85 8.98 21.35
C ASP A 206 11.73 8.03 21.82
N MET A 207 12.08 7.04 22.64
CA MET A 207 11.10 6.08 23.16
C MET A 207 10.02 6.70 24.06
N ASN A 208 10.28 7.85 24.69
CA ASN A 208 9.29 8.54 25.52
C ASN A 208 8.30 9.30 24.65
N ASP A 209 8.78 10.03 23.64
CA ASP A 209 7.97 10.68 22.61
C ASP A 209 7.02 9.65 21.96
N LEU A 210 7.56 8.50 21.56
CA LEU A 210 6.77 7.44 20.92
C LEU A 210 5.70 6.84 21.86
N LYS A 211 6.02 6.62 23.13
CA LYS A 211 5.06 6.14 24.13
C LYS A 211 3.94 7.15 24.36
N GLU A 212 4.26 8.43 24.44
CA GLU A 212 3.25 9.47 24.64
C GLU A 212 2.35 9.61 23.40
N ILE A 213 2.91 9.55 22.19
CA ILE A 213 2.11 9.49 20.95
C ILE A 213 1.16 8.29 20.96
N GLU A 214 1.63 7.11 21.37
CA GLU A 214 0.79 5.94 21.43
C GLU A 214 -0.34 6.08 22.47
N LYS A 215 -0.02 6.65 23.64
CA LYS A 215 -1.00 6.94 24.69
C LYS A 215 -2.07 7.92 24.22
N ILE A 216 -1.69 9.02 23.59
CA ILE A 216 -2.61 9.99 22.97
C ILE A 216 -3.52 9.25 21.97
N ARG A 217 -2.94 8.45 21.07
CA ARG A 217 -3.71 7.72 20.05
C ARG A 217 -4.69 6.74 20.67
N ARG A 218 -4.29 5.96 21.68
CA ARG A 218 -5.17 5.01 22.37
C ARG A 218 -6.36 5.73 23.01
N HIS A 219 -6.11 6.81 23.74
CA HIS A 219 -7.15 7.63 24.33
C HIS A 219 -8.14 8.16 23.28
N LEU A 220 -7.64 8.71 22.18
CA LEU A 220 -8.50 9.21 21.10
C LEU A 220 -9.27 8.09 20.39
N PHE A 221 -8.70 6.90 20.24
CA PHE A 221 -9.40 5.75 19.68
C PHE A 221 -10.58 5.33 20.55
N GLU A 222 -10.39 5.33 21.88
CA GLU A 222 -11.45 5.05 22.86
C GLU A 222 -12.51 6.15 22.87
N LEU A 223 -12.09 7.42 22.94
CA LEU A 223 -12.97 8.59 22.95
C LEU A 223 -13.92 8.62 21.74
N TYR A 224 -13.38 8.35 20.55
CA TYR A 224 -14.14 8.37 19.31
C TYR A 224 -14.75 7.02 18.93
N ASN A 225 -14.49 5.96 19.71
CA ASN A 225 -14.91 4.59 19.45
C ASN A 225 -14.62 4.14 18.00
N ILE A 226 -13.38 4.38 17.55
CA ILE A 226 -12.93 4.01 16.20
C ILE A 226 -11.67 3.14 16.26
N SER A 227 -11.46 2.33 15.23
CA SER A 227 -10.26 1.51 15.07
C SER A 227 -9.25 2.20 14.14
N PRO A 228 -7.98 1.74 14.11
CA PRO A 228 -7.00 2.23 13.14
C PRO A 228 -7.44 2.11 11.67
N LYS A 229 -8.36 1.19 11.35
CA LYS A 229 -8.89 1.04 9.98
C LYS A 229 -9.84 2.18 9.61
N ASP A 230 -10.57 2.72 10.57
CA ASP A 230 -11.51 3.83 10.38
C ASP A 230 -10.79 5.14 10.04
N LEU A 231 -9.54 5.33 10.47
CA LEU A 231 -8.75 6.52 10.11
C LEU A 231 -8.52 6.69 8.61
N ARG A 232 -8.68 5.59 7.85
CA ARG A 232 -8.63 5.61 6.39
C ARG A 232 -9.89 6.22 5.78
N MET A 233 -10.98 6.35 6.54
CA MET A 233 -12.24 6.94 6.09
C MET A 233 -12.21 8.43 6.41
N GLU A 234 -11.85 9.25 5.42
CA GLU A 234 -11.67 10.70 5.64
C GLU A 234 -12.98 11.47 5.78
N TYR A 235 -14.12 10.86 5.42
CA TYR A 235 -15.46 11.44 5.56
C TYR A 235 -16.11 11.15 6.91
N LYS A 236 -15.61 10.15 7.67
CA LYS A 236 -16.21 9.73 8.93
C LYS A 236 -16.00 10.84 9.95
N LYS A 237 -17.06 11.41 10.51
CA LYS A 237 -16.99 12.56 11.44
C LYS A 237 -16.04 12.29 12.60
N GLU A 238 -16.08 11.07 13.14
CA GLU A 238 -15.22 10.60 14.22
C GLU A 238 -13.74 10.51 13.80
N SER A 239 -13.46 10.13 12.55
CA SER A 239 -12.10 10.10 11.98
C SER A 239 -11.55 11.51 11.77
N ILE A 240 -12.39 12.44 11.31
CA ILE A 240 -12.03 13.86 11.16
C ILE A 240 -11.72 14.46 12.53
N ALA A 241 -12.60 14.24 13.51
CA ALA A 241 -12.44 14.71 14.88
C ALA A 241 -11.17 14.12 15.53
N PHE A 242 -10.95 12.81 15.41
CA PHE A 242 -9.71 12.15 15.83
C PHE A 242 -8.47 12.82 15.24
N LYS A 243 -8.44 13.05 13.91
CA LYS A 243 -7.28 13.67 13.24
C LYS A 243 -7.04 15.11 13.71
N LYS A 244 -8.10 15.87 13.98
CA LYS A 244 -8.03 17.23 14.49
C LYS A 244 -7.46 17.25 15.91
N ASP A 245 -8.02 16.43 16.80
CA ASP A 245 -7.59 16.39 18.20
C ASP A 245 -6.21 15.79 18.36
N LEU A 246 -5.86 14.78 17.54
CA LEU A 246 -4.49 14.26 17.51
C LEU A 246 -3.49 15.37 17.17
N LYS A 247 -3.77 16.22 16.18
CA LYS A 247 -2.89 17.35 15.87
C LYS A 247 -2.76 18.33 17.03
N GLN A 248 -3.84 18.58 17.75
CA GLN A 248 -3.85 19.48 18.90
C GLN A 248 -3.05 18.89 20.07
N GLU A 249 -3.28 17.62 20.41
CA GLU A 249 -2.56 16.90 21.46
C GLU A 249 -1.06 16.78 21.16
N LEU A 250 -0.68 16.49 19.90
CA LEU A 250 0.72 16.46 19.47
C LEU A 250 1.39 17.83 19.62
N LYS A 251 0.68 18.92 19.32
CA LYS A 251 1.16 20.28 19.56
C LYS A 251 1.36 20.54 21.04
N ASP A 252 0.34 20.32 21.84
CA ASP A 252 0.31 20.77 23.23
C ASP A 252 1.23 19.95 24.13
N LYS A 253 1.39 18.65 23.87
CA LYS A 253 2.21 17.74 24.70
C LYS A 253 3.63 17.56 24.20
N LEU A 254 3.87 17.65 22.89
CA LEU A 254 5.15 17.27 22.28
C LEU A 254 5.76 18.35 21.37
N ASN A 255 5.08 19.50 21.20
CA ASN A 255 5.47 20.55 20.23
C ASN A 255 5.62 20.01 18.79
N LEU A 256 4.80 19.05 18.38
CA LEU A 256 4.88 18.42 17.06
C LEU A 256 3.74 18.87 16.13
N LYS A 257 4.09 19.38 14.94
CA LYS A 257 3.15 19.59 13.82
C LYS A 257 2.70 18.25 13.23
N ASN A 258 3.65 17.33 13.04
CA ASN A 258 3.42 15.96 12.60
C ASN A 258 4.60 15.06 12.98
N TYR A 259 4.46 13.77 12.68
CA TYR A 259 5.55 12.81 12.74
C TYR A 259 5.46 11.85 11.54
N TYR A 260 6.60 11.31 11.12
CA TYR A 260 6.73 10.56 9.88
C TYR A 260 7.83 9.51 9.95
N ASP A 261 7.77 8.55 9.03
CA ASP A 261 8.82 7.55 8.84
C ASP A 261 9.99 8.14 8.06
N VAL A 262 11.19 7.88 8.59
CA VAL A 262 12.46 8.19 7.96
C VAL A 262 13.14 6.88 7.63
N HIS A 263 13.57 6.76 6.38
CA HIS A 263 14.10 5.54 5.80
C HIS A 263 15.61 5.69 5.64
N TYR A 264 16.36 4.90 6.39
CA TYR A 264 17.79 4.76 6.29
C TYR A 264 18.13 3.59 5.37
N CYS A 265 19.01 3.82 4.38
CA CYS A 265 19.41 2.79 3.42
C CYS A 265 20.87 3.01 3.03
N GLU A 266 21.71 2.00 3.23
CA GLU A 266 23.16 2.06 3.05
C GLU A 266 23.65 0.78 2.36
N LEU A 267 24.72 0.84 1.56
CA LEU A 267 25.34 -0.36 0.97
C LEU A 267 26.00 -1.24 2.05
N THR A 268 25.78 -2.56 2.02
CA THR A 268 26.35 -3.53 2.99
C THR A 268 27.82 -3.87 2.74
N SER A 269 28.31 -3.70 1.52
CA SER A 269 29.71 -3.86 1.14
C SER A 269 30.02 -2.98 -0.07
N SER A 270 31.29 -2.90 -0.48
CA SER A 270 31.69 -2.31 -1.77
C SER A 270 31.16 -3.17 -2.92
N SER A 271 29.84 -3.19 -3.11
CA SER A 271 29.20 -3.75 -4.30
C SER A 271 29.88 -3.15 -5.51
N ASP A 272 30.20 -3.99 -6.51
CA ASP A 272 30.89 -3.61 -7.74
C ASP A 272 30.48 -2.20 -8.18
N SER A 273 31.45 -1.29 -8.07
CA SER A 273 31.26 0.17 -8.10
C SER A 273 31.09 0.70 -9.53
N SER A 274 30.54 -0.11 -10.44
CA SER A 274 30.28 0.31 -11.80
C SER A 274 29.11 1.29 -11.80
N LYS A 275 29.44 2.57 -11.71
CA LYS A 275 28.51 3.68 -11.90
C LYS A 275 27.87 3.54 -13.27
N ILE A 276 26.55 3.46 -13.30
CA ILE A 276 25.78 3.51 -14.55
C ILE A 276 25.90 4.93 -15.11
N ALA A 277 26.21 5.03 -16.40
CA ALA A 277 26.32 6.32 -17.09
C ALA A 277 25.00 7.10 -16.99
N ALA A 278 25.09 8.44 -16.96
CA ALA A 278 23.92 9.31 -16.74
C ALA A 278 22.81 9.08 -17.78
N ASP A 279 23.16 8.86 -19.05
CA ASP A 279 22.20 8.63 -20.13
C ASP A 279 21.46 7.31 -19.97
N GLU A 280 22.16 6.24 -19.59
CA GLU A 280 21.56 4.94 -19.32
C GLU A 280 20.65 5.01 -18.08
N LEU A 281 21.07 5.75 -17.05
CA LEU A 281 20.24 5.98 -15.87
C LEU A 281 18.95 6.76 -16.21
N ALA A 282 19.04 7.75 -17.10
CA ALA A 282 17.88 8.51 -17.57
C ALA A 282 16.90 7.61 -18.34
N LEU A 283 17.40 6.69 -19.17
CA LEU A 283 16.56 5.69 -19.85
C LEU A 283 15.84 4.78 -18.86
N ILE A 284 16.54 4.28 -17.83
CA ILE A 284 15.96 3.44 -16.78
C ILE A 284 14.89 4.21 -16.00
N ARG A 285 15.17 5.47 -15.64
CA ARG A 285 14.23 6.37 -14.97
C ARG A 285 12.95 6.60 -15.78
N ASN A 286 13.10 6.89 -17.07
CA ASN A 286 11.97 7.09 -17.97
C ASN A 286 11.15 5.80 -18.12
N LYS A 287 11.82 4.65 -18.29
CA LYS A 287 11.16 3.34 -18.33
C LYS A 287 10.37 3.07 -17.05
N PHE A 288 10.93 3.37 -15.87
CA PHE A 288 10.19 3.26 -14.60
C PHE A 288 8.95 4.15 -14.58
N LYS A 289 9.10 5.43 -14.94
CA LYS A 289 7.99 6.40 -14.98
C LYS A 289 6.86 5.91 -15.89
N GLU A 290 7.18 5.43 -17.10
CA GLU A 290 6.20 4.90 -18.04
C GLU A 290 5.49 3.65 -17.51
N LEU A 291 6.23 2.66 -17.01
CA LEU A 291 5.64 1.45 -16.42
C LEU A 291 4.70 1.81 -15.26
N PHE A 292 5.12 2.74 -14.40
CA PHE A 292 4.35 3.16 -13.24
C PHE A 292 3.08 3.92 -13.64
N LYS A 293 3.17 4.84 -14.61
CA LYS A 293 2.02 5.58 -15.16
C LYS A 293 1.01 4.61 -15.80
N ALA A 294 1.48 3.67 -16.64
CA ALA A 294 0.63 2.67 -17.29
C ALA A 294 -0.14 1.82 -16.25
N ASN A 295 0.54 1.28 -15.24
CA ASN A 295 -0.13 0.52 -14.19
C ASN A 295 -1.08 1.40 -13.35
N SER A 296 -0.72 2.66 -13.09
CA SER A 296 -1.58 3.60 -12.36
C SER A 296 -2.91 3.81 -13.09
N LEU A 297 -2.86 3.99 -14.42
CA LEU A 297 -4.03 4.10 -15.28
C LEU A 297 -4.84 2.80 -15.35
N GLU A 298 -4.18 1.65 -15.43
CA GLU A 298 -4.85 0.34 -15.40
C GLU A 298 -5.66 0.16 -14.11
N LEU A 299 -5.06 0.51 -12.96
CA LEU A 299 -5.74 0.47 -11.67
C LEU A 299 -6.89 1.47 -11.60
N ALA A 300 -6.75 2.67 -12.16
CA ALA A 300 -7.83 3.66 -12.22
C ALA A 300 -9.00 3.16 -13.07
N THR A 301 -8.72 2.58 -14.23
CA THR A 301 -9.73 1.95 -15.10
C THR A 301 -10.46 0.82 -14.38
N LYS A 302 -9.73 -0.05 -13.68
CA LYS A 302 -10.35 -1.12 -12.87
C LYS A 302 -11.24 -0.56 -11.76
N ARG A 303 -10.87 0.56 -11.13
CA ARG A 303 -11.71 1.23 -10.11
C ARG A 303 -12.96 1.85 -10.72
N GLU A 304 -12.88 2.39 -11.93
CA GLU A 304 -14.05 2.93 -12.64
C GLU A 304 -15.06 1.83 -12.99
N LEU A 305 -14.57 0.69 -13.47
CA LEU A 305 -15.40 -0.48 -13.82
C LEU A 305 -15.94 -1.24 -12.60
N SER A 306 -15.41 -0.99 -11.41
CA SER A 306 -15.83 -1.66 -10.18
C SER A 306 -17.25 -1.23 -9.81
N THR A 307 -18.20 -2.17 -9.84
CA THR A 307 -19.57 -2.00 -9.32
C THR A 307 -19.65 -2.14 -7.81
N THR A 308 -18.59 -2.65 -7.18
CA THR A 308 -18.48 -2.63 -5.72
C THR A 308 -18.26 -1.19 -5.32
N GLU A 309 -19.24 -0.60 -4.63
CA GLU A 309 -19.02 0.58 -3.80
C GLU A 309 -17.90 0.23 -2.83
N TYR A 310 -16.65 0.54 -3.18
CA TYR A 310 -15.63 0.66 -2.16
C TYR A 310 -16.16 1.78 -1.26
N ARG A 311 -16.62 1.43 -0.05
CA ARG A 311 -17.22 2.32 0.97
C ARG A 311 -16.40 3.58 1.31
N TYR A 312 -15.26 3.79 0.69
CA TYR A 312 -14.34 4.91 0.85
C TYR A 312 -14.56 6.03 -0.18
N GLU A 313 -15.29 5.78 -1.27
CA GLU A 313 -15.35 6.73 -2.38
C GLU A 313 -16.38 7.81 -2.09
N PHE A 314 -15.94 9.07 -2.10
CA PHE A 314 -16.80 10.23 -1.95
C PHE A 314 -17.95 10.15 -2.96
N ASN A 315 -19.15 10.63 -2.58
CA ASN A 315 -20.31 10.65 -3.48
C ASN A 315 -19.96 11.23 -4.86
N LYS A 316 -19.05 12.22 -4.90
CA LYS A 316 -18.57 12.88 -6.12
C LYS A 316 -17.65 11.98 -6.97
N ILE A 317 -16.70 11.27 -6.36
CA ILE A 317 -15.89 10.24 -7.04
C ILE A 317 -16.78 9.12 -7.56
N ASN A 318 -17.81 8.71 -6.82
CA ASN A 318 -18.80 7.73 -7.29
C ASN A 318 -19.64 8.23 -8.47
N SER A 319 -20.01 9.52 -8.51
CA SER A 319 -20.66 10.09 -9.69
C SER A 319 -19.73 10.13 -10.89
N LEU A 320 -18.45 10.51 -10.72
CA LEU A 320 -17.44 10.47 -11.81
C LEU A 320 -17.22 9.02 -12.30
N LYS A 321 -17.23 8.08 -11.34
CA LYS A 321 -17.42 6.63 -11.45
C LYS A 321 -18.42 6.26 -12.55
N ARG A 322 -19.67 6.56 -12.23
CA ARG A 322 -20.85 6.23 -13.04
C ARG A 322 -20.86 6.94 -14.38
N ALA A 323 -20.38 8.18 -14.44
CA ALA A 323 -20.25 8.97 -15.66
C ALA A 323 -19.09 8.51 -16.56
N LYS A 324 -18.24 7.57 -16.11
CA LYS A 324 -17.03 7.11 -16.82
C LYS A 324 -16.03 8.24 -17.10
N HIS A 325 -15.95 9.21 -16.20
CA HIS A 325 -14.99 10.32 -16.29
C HIS A 325 -13.76 10.09 -15.42
N TYR A 326 -13.81 9.16 -14.45
CA TYR A 326 -12.74 8.95 -13.47
C TYR A 326 -11.43 8.51 -14.11
N SER A 327 -11.46 7.47 -14.96
CA SER A 327 -10.25 6.96 -15.61
C SER A 327 -9.68 7.97 -16.61
N LEU A 328 -10.56 8.70 -17.30
CA LEU A 328 -10.16 9.77 -18.21
C LEU A 328 -9.49 10.94 -17.47
N MET A 329 -10.09 11.43 -16.39
CA MET A 329 -9.49 12.44 -15.52
C MET A 329 -8.15 11.97 -14.94
N TRP A 330 -8.06 10.70 -14.53
CA TRP A 330 -6.83 10.09 -14.06
C TRP A 330 -5.72 10.12 -15.13
N LYS A 331 -6.07 9.75 -16.37
CA LYS A 331 -5.15 9.79 -17.51
C LYS A 331 -4.62 11.21 -17.74
N LEU A 332 -5.50 12.21 -17.78
CA LEU A 332 -5.11 13.61 -17.96
C LEU A 332 -4.18 14.10 -16.84
N LEU A 333 -4.40 13.66 -15.59
CA LEU A 333 -3.51 13.96 -14.47
C LEU A 333 -2.13 13.27 -14.62
N LEU A 334 -2.07 12.05 -15.14
CA LEU A 334 -0.81 11.36 -15.45
C LEU A 334 -0.04 12.00 -16.61
N GLU A 335 -0.71 12.72 -17.50
CA GLU A 335 -0.08 13.46 -18.59
C GLU A 335 0.42 14.82 -18.09
N TYR A 336 -0.34 15.47 -17.22
CA TYR A 336 0.00 16.75 -16.60
C TYR A 336 1.19 16.68 -15.63
N PHE A 337 1.22 15.62 -14.81
CA PHE A 337 2.28 15.32 -13.85
C PHE A 337 3.24 14.26 -14.41
#